data_AF-A0AAJ4DZS9-F1
#
_entry.id   AF-A0AAJ4DZS9-F1
#
_cell.length_a   1.000
_cell.length_b   1.000
_cell.length_c   1.000
_cell.angle_alpha   90.00
_cell.angle_beta   90.00
_cell.angle_gamma   90.00
#
_symmetry.space_group_name_H-M   'P 1'
#
loop_
_entity.id
_entity.type
_entity.pdbx_description
1 polymer ?
#
loop_
_entity_poly.entity_id
_entity_poly.type
_entity_poly.pdbx_seq_one_letter_code
_entity_poly.pdbx_strand_id
1 'polypeptide(L)'
;MAFLSQKSFIKISTISLALFSLSATAAAQEISQSQKDTVYEGIKINLEQHLYQLPPRVQGHYGIRLYRMTGDEKYVNAALVDLYAVTESQAFYACSLDTPGFIKSEAEKAISVLGKGPRAKARKKALEPFPEFLFYTDVLLRFSSRIDEFGLSGPCNDKLISAFKKADLVTGLTDKAMIKSWAAQLINYAYWAKQIGVGDHIQEYKQAFISVYPNSKDSELDKKEYRNKLYGLTHFIFAASEYYQHNVDAKEFAWILDYFEANIDRILKDATDDIIAEVGISFHLAGLSNHPVVGKTQAHIVKAFDEKIQYIPSPMGNPALALGEHRNVLAMMLLKWPENLHKGPYFHELKATKKYLPKQISVKK
;
A
#
# COMPACT_ATOMS: atom_id res chain seq x y z
N MET A 1 -42.56 88.55 27.78
CA MET A 1 -41.19 87.98 27.80
C MET A 1 -41.29 86.50 27.57
N ALA A 2 -40.73 86.03 26.47
CA ALA A 2 -40.66 84.64 26.06
C ALA A 2 -39.70 83.85 26.97
N PHE A 3 -39.95 82.56 27.18
CA PHE A 3 -38.96 81.52 26.90
C PHE A 3 -39.66 80.15 26.79
N LEU A 4 -39.50 79.56 25.60
CA LEU A 4 -39.84 78.18 25.22
C LEU A 4 -38.82 77.20 25.82
N SER A 5 -39.24 75.98 26.14
CA SER A 5 -38.35 74.81 26.11
C SER A 5 -39.15 73.54 25.81
N GLN A 6 -39.04 73.10 24.54
CA GLN A 6 -39.41 71.78 24.07
C GLN A 6 -38.50 70.72 24.72
N LYS A 7 -39.07 69.61 25.20
CA LYS A 7 -38.30 68.38 25.41
C LYS A 7 -38.65 67.37 24.32
N SER A 8 -37.57 66.97 23.64
CA SER A 8 -37.51 66.14 22.45
C SER A 8 -37.80 64.68 22.75
N PHE A 9 -38.51 64.04 21.80
CA PHE A 9 -38.60 62.59 21.67
C PHE A 9 -37.25 62.03 21.21
N ILE A 10 -36.70 61.08 21.95
CA ILE A 10 -35.60 60.24 21.48
C ILE A 10 -36.09 58.80 21.43
N LYS A 11 -36.38 58.33 20.21
CA LYS A 11 -36.42 56.92 19.84
C LYS A 11 -34.98 56.41 19.81
N ILE A 12 -34.66 55.40 20.61
CA ILE A 12 -33.43 54.62 20.40
C ILE A 12 -33.85 53.23 19.96
N SER A 13 -33.52 52.97 18.71
CA SER A 13 -33.67 51.72 17.99
C SER A 13 -32.92 50.58 18.67
N THR A 14 -33.57 49.42 18.62
CA THR A 14 -33.00 48.07 18.71
C THR A 14 -31.67 47.95 17.97
N ILE A 15 -30.59 47.65 18.70
CA ILE A 15 -29.37 47.05 18.15
C ILE A 15 -29.31 45.63 18.72
N SER A 16 -29.71 44.66 17.90
CA SER A 16 -29.41 43.25 18.14
C SER A 16 -27.92 43.06 17.85
N LEU A 17 -27.12 42.88 18.91
CA LEU A 17 -25.73 42.49 18.78
C LEU A 17 -25.71 40.98 18.47
N ALA A 18 -25.70 40.63 17.19
CA ALA A 18 -25.40 39.28 16.75
C ALA A 18 -23.93 38.98 17.11
N LEU A 19 -23.74 38.20 18.17
CA LEU A 19 -22.46 37.56 18.48
C LEU A 19 -22.13 36.58 17.34
N PHE A 20 -21.39 37.06 16.35
CA PHE A 20 -20.65 36.19 15.44
C PHE A 20 -19.55 35.51 16.26
N SER A 21 -19.84 34.33 16.76
CA SER A 21 -18.82 33.36 17.16
C SER A 21 -18.00 32.99 15.91
N LEU A 22 -16.91 33.72 15.71
CA LEU A 22 -15.80 33.31 14.84
C LEU A 22 -15.18 32.06 15.44
N SER A 23 -15.76 30.91 15.13
CA SER A 23 -15.02 29.65 15.15
C SER A 23 -13.95 29.75 14.06
N ALA A 24 -12.77 30.25 14.43
CA ALA A 24 -11.56 30.11 13.65
C ALA A 24 -11.23 28.62 13.60
N THR A 25 -11.82 27.91 12.65
CA THR A 25 -11.23 26.67 12.16
C THR A 25 -9.85 27.05 11.65
N ALA A 26 -8.80 26.66 12.37
CA ALA A 26 -7.44 26.76 11.88
C ALA A 26 -7.40 26.00 10.55
N ALA A 27 -7.49 26.73 9.43
CA ALA A 27 -7.28 26.16 8.12
C ALA A 27 -5.87 25.55 8.16
N ALA A 28 -5.79 24.24 8.01
CA ALA A 28 -4.51 23.56 7.90
C ALA A 28 -3.74 24.28 6.79
N GLN A 29 -2.53 24.76 7.10
CA GLN A 29 -1.72 25.49 6.13
C GLN A 29 -1.49 24.57 4.93
N GLU A 30 -2.04 24.95 3.78
CA GLU A 30 -1.84 24.17 2.56
C GLU A 30 -0.36 24.18 2.20
N ILE A 31 0.21 22.98 2.05
CA ILE A 31 1.58 22.83 1.58
C ILE A 31 1.64 23.25 0.11
N SER A 32 2.54 24.19 -0.19
CA SER A 32 2.75 24.66 -1.55
C SER A 32 3.28 23.56 -2.46
N GLN A 33 3.00 23.66 -3.77
CA GLN A 33 3.53 22.71 -4.75
C GLN A 33 5.06 22.65 -4.71
N SER A 34 5.73 23.81 -4.52
CA SER A 34 7.19 23.86 -4.40
C SER A 34 7.74 23.01 -3.26
N GLN A 35 7.07 22.96 -2.10
CA GLN A 35 7.51 22.11 -0.99
C GLN A 35 7.35 20.63 -1.31
N LYS A 36 6.25 20.24 -1.97
CA LYS A 36 6.03 18.87 -2.42
C LYS A 36 7.10 18.45 -3.42
N ASP A 37 7.43 19.33 -4.37
CA ASP A 37 8.46 19.09 -5.38
C ASP A 37 9.86 18.95 -4.75
N THR A 38 10.21 19.79 -3.76
CA THR A 38 11.48 19.65 -3.03
C THR A 38 11.62 18.28 -2.36
N VAL A 39 10.58 17.82 -1.66
CA VAL A 39 10.58 16.51 -1.00
C VAL A 39 10.64 15.37 -2.03
N TYR A 40 9.83 15.46 -3.09
CA TYR A 40 9.83 14.47 -4.17
C TYR A 40 11.22 14.33 -4.81
N GLU A 41 11.83 15.44 -5.22
CA GLU A 41 13.14 15.41 -5.89
C GLU A 41 14.25 14.97 -4.94
N GLY A 42 14.20 15.38 -3.66
CA GLY A 42 15.17 14.95 -2.66
C GLY A 42 15.18 13.42 -2.47
N ILE A 43 14.00 12.83 -2.26
CA ILE A 43 13.86 11.38 -2.14
C ILE A 43 14.30 10.69 -3.43
N LYS A 44 13.86 11.20 -4.59
CA LYS A 44 14.18 10.63 -5.90
C LYS A 44 15.69 10.60 -6.14
N ILE A 45 16.38 11.72 -5.94
CA ILE A 45 17.83 11.83 -6.13
C ILE A 45 18.56 10.85 -5.22
N ASN A 46 18.19 10.78 -3.93
CA ASN A 46 18.83 9.85 -3.00
C ASN A 46 18.67 8.39 -3.46
N LEU A 47 17.43 7.96 -3.76
CA LEU A 47 17.18 6.59 -4.21
C LEU A 47 17.88 6.26 -5.53
N GLU A 48 17.87 7.17 -6.51
CA GLU A 48 18.49 6.95 -7.82
C GLU A 48 20.03 6.89 -7.71
N GLN A 49 20.66 7.70 -6.85
CA GLN A 49 22.11 7.66 -6.61
C GLN A 49 22.59 6.38 -5.93
N HIS A 50 21.73 5.75 -5.12
CA HIS A 50 22.06 4.52 -4.38
C HIS A 50 21.41 3.27 -4.96
N LEU A 51 20.75 3.35 -6.12
CA LEU A 51 19.93 2.28 -6.67
C LEU A 51 20.68 0.95 -6.75
N TYR A 52 21.91 0.95 -7.26
CA TYR A 52 22.73 -0.26 -7.41
C TYR A 52 23.27 -0.86 -6.11
N GLN A 53 23.09 -0.16 -4.97
CA GLN A 53 23.42 -0.68 -3.64
C GLN A 53 22.22 -1.40 -3.01
N LEU A 54 21.03 -1.24 -3.58
CA LEU A 54 19.81 -1.84 -3.06
C LEU A 54 19.71 -3.31 -3.49
N PRO A 55 19.06 -4.19 -2.71
CA PRO A 55 18.78 -5.55 -3.13
C PRO A 55 17.94 -5.60 -4.43
N PRO A 56 18.09 -6.63 -5.28
CA PRO A 56 17.37 -6.76 -6.56
C PRO A 56 15.86 -6.48 -6.48
N ARG A 57 15.19 -7.06 -5.48
CA ARG A 57 13.76 -6.86 -5.25
C ARG A 57 13.41 -5.39 -4.98
N VAL A 58 14.24 -4.69 -4.22
CA VAL A 58 14.02 -3.28 -3.85
C VAL A 58 14.24 -2.40 -5.08
N GLN A 59 15.27 -2.68 -5.90
CA GLN A 59 15.47 -1.99 -7.18
C GLN A 59 14.25 -2.16 -8.09
N GLY A 60 13.73 -3.39 -8.24
CA GLY A 60 12.57 -3.62 -9.07
C GLY A 60 11.30 -2.98 -8.53
N HIS A 61 11.06 -3.01 -7.22
CA HIS A 61 9.93 -2.30 -6.62
C HIS A 61 9.94 -0.81 -6.96
N TYR A 62 11.09 -0.16 -6.84
CA TYR A 62 11.28 1.22 -7.25
C TYR A 62 10.97 1.38 -8.75
N GLY A 63 11.61 0.59 -9.62
CA GLY A 63 11.43 0.68 -11.07
C GLY A 63 9.99 0.48 -11.54
N ILE A 64 9.29 -0.53 -10.99
CA ILE A 64 7.90 -0.84 -11.32
C ILE A 64 7.00 0.34 -10.96
N ARG A 65 7.10 0.85 -9.73
CA ARG A 65 6.28 1.97 -9.27
C ARG A 65 6.54 3.22 -10.09
N LEU A 66 7.81 3.58 -10.32
CA LEU A 66 8.13 4.78 -11.09
C LEU A 66 7.67 4.66 -12.54
N TYR A 67 7.77 3.49 -13.16
CA TYR A 67 7.19 3.27 -14.49
C TYR A 67 5.67 3.46 -14.48
N ARG A 68 4.95 2.84 -13.55
CA ARG A 68 3.48 2.97 -13.47
C ARG A 68 3.03 4.42 -13.24
N MET A 69 3.83 5.19 -12.51
CA MET A 69 3.53 6.59 -12.20
C MET A 69 3.95 7.59 -13.28
N THR A 70 4.92 7.26 -14.12
CA THR A 70 5.52 8.24 -15.07
C THR A 70 5.44 7.84 -16.54
N GLY A 71 5.25 6.55 -16.82
CA GLY A 71 5.37 5.98 -18.17
C GLY A 71 6.81 5.96 -18.72
N ASP A 72 7.81 6.39 -17.95
CA ASP A 72 9.17 6.54 -18.43
C ASP A 72 9.90 5.19 -18.50
N GLU A 73 10.24 4.77 -19.73
CA GLU A 73 10.93 3.52 -19.99
C GLU A 73 12.30 3.41 -19.30
N LYS A 74 12.93 4.49 -18.83
CA LYS A 74 14.23 4.36 -18.14
C LYS A 74 14.16 3.50 -16.87
N TYR A 75 12.98 3.42 -16.25
CA TYR A 75 12.78 2.68 -14.99
C TYR A 75 12.61 1.16 -15.19
N VAL A 76 12.37 0.71 -16.42
CA VAL A 76 11.97 -0.68 -16.69
C VAL A 76 13.13 -1.66 -16.54
N ASN A 77 14.39 -1.20 -16.68
CA ASN A 77 15.56 -2.06 -16.46
C ASN A 77 15.70 -2.46 -14.98
N ALA A 78 15.37 -1.57 -14.05
CA ALA A 78 15.34 -1.92 -12.63
C ALA A 78 14.23 -2.96 -12.34
N ALA A 79 13.07 -2.81 -12.98
CA ALA A 79 11.99 -3.80 -12.91
C ALA A 79 12.40 -5.17 -13.52
N LEU A 80 13.17 -5.17 -14.62
CA LEU A 80 13.66 -6.39 -15.25
C LEU A 80 14.58 -7.21 -14.32
N VAL A 81 15.40 -6.54 -13.48
CA VAL A 81 16.24 -7.22 -12.48
C VAL A 81 15.40 -8.03 -11.50
N ASP A 82 14.26 -7.50 -11.05
CA ASP A 82 13.31 -8.23 -10.19
C ASP A 82 12.68 -9.41 -10.94
N LEU A 83 12.30 -9.25 -12.22
CA LEU A 83 11.79 -10.34 -13.04
C LEU A 83 12.76 -11.54 -13.06
N TYR A 84 14.06 -11.31 -13.23
CA TYR A 84 15.06 -12.39 -13.18
C TYR A 84 15.09 -13.10 -11.82
N ALA A 85 15.08 -12.34 -10.72
CA ALA A 85 15.11 -12.89 -9.37
C ALA A 85 13.85 -13.72 -9.04
N VAL A 86 12.66 -13.24 -9.44
CA VAL A 86 11.41 -13.95 -9.19
C VAL A 86 11.22 -15.14 -10.12
N THR A 87 11.69 -15.08 -11.37
CA THR A 87 11.59 -16.21 -12.32
C THR A 87 12.40 -17.39 -11.82
N GLU A 88 13.64 -17.16 -11.38
CA GLU A 88 14.49 -18.23 -10.85
C GLU A 88 13.86 -18.88 -9.61
N SER A 89 13.38 -18.05 -8.67
CA SER A 89 12.72 -18.53 -7.46
C SER A 89 11.45 -19.32 -7.80
N GLN A 90 10.61 -18.80 -8.68
CA GLN A 90 9.37 -19.45 -9.09
C GLN A 90 9.64 -20.79 -9.77
N ALA A 91 10.65 -20.88 -10.65
CA ALA A 91 11.02 -22.12 -11.31
C ALA A 91 11.43 -23.20 -10.31
N PHE A 92 12.28 -22.85 -9.34
CA PHE A 92 12.72 -23.78 -8.28
C PHE A 92 11.52 -24.35 -7.51
N TYR A 93 10.61 -23.50 -7.05
CA TYR A 93 9.47 -23.95 -6.24
C TYR A 93 8.43 -24.70 -7.08
N ALA A 94 8.01 -24.13 -8.22
CA ALA A 94 6.93 -24.67 -9.04
C ALA A 94 7.29 -26.00 -9.69
N CYS A 95 8.53 -26.15 -10.17
CA CYS A 95 8.95 -27.38 -10.83
C CYS A 95 9.27 -28.52 -9.84
N SER A 96 9.41 -28.21 -8.55
CA SER A 96 9.70 -29.18 -7.48
C SER A 96 8.47 -29.66 -6.70
N LEU A 97 7.26 -29.20 -7.07
CA LEU A 97 6.02 -29.49 -6.32
C LEU A 97 5.69 -30.99 -6.22
N ASP A 98 6.13 -31.79 -7.18
CA ASP A 98 5.90 -33.25 -7.19
C ASP A 98 6.90 -34.02 -6.32
N THR A 99 7.95 -33.35 -5.82
CA THR A 99 8.96 -33.99 -4.97
C THR A 99 8.36 -34.32 -3.61
N PRO A 100 8.37 -35.60 -3.17
CA PRO A 100 7.80 -35.99 -1.89
C PRO A 100 8.37 -35.19 -0.71
N GLY A 101 7.49 -34.62 0.12
CA GLY A 101 7.87 -33.84 1.30
C GLY A 101 8.39 -32.42 1.02
N PHE A 102 8.50 -32.00 -0.24
CA PHE A 102 9.05 -30.69 -0.61
C PHE A 102 8.23 -29.52 -0.03
N ILE A 103 6.91 -29.54 -0.21
CA ILE A 103 6.00 -28.47 0.28
C ILE A 103 6.16 -28.28 1.78
N LYS A 104 6.13 -29.37 2.55
CA LYS A 104 6.30 -29.34 4.01
C LYS A 104 7.66 -28.78 4.40
N SER A 105 8.75 -29.28 3.80
CA SER A 105 10.11 -28.80 4.06
C SER A 105 10.26 -27.30 3.76
N GLU A 106 9.76 -26.83 2.62
CA GLU A 106 9.87 -25.43 2.24
C GLU A 106 8.96 -24.51 3.08
N ALA A 107 7.80 -25.00 3.53
CA ALA A 107 6.96 -24.31 4.49
C ALA A 107 7.67 -24.11 5.83
N GLU A 108 8.29 -25.18 6.36
CA GLU A 108 9.08 -25.12 7.61
C GLU A 108 10.25 -24.13 7.47
N LYS A 109 10.96 -24.15 6.34
CA LYS A 109 12.03 -23.18 6.04
C LYS A 109 11.49 -21.76 5.98
N ALA A 110 10.39 -21.51 5.27
CA ALA A 110 9.77 -20.18 5.16
C ALA A 110 9.34 -19.63 6.53
N ILE A 111 8.80 -20.49 7.41
CA ILE A 111 8.45 -20.13 8.79
C ILE A 111 9.71 -19.85 9.62
N SER A 112 10.77 -20.65 9.45
CA SER A 112 12.00 -20.53 10.24
C SER A 112 12.69 -19.17 10.09
N VAL A 113 12.67 -18.61 8.87
CA VAL A 113 13.32 -17.32 8.55
C VAL A 113 12.50 -16.10 8.95
N LEU A 114 11.23 -16.28 9.37
CA LEU A 114 10.50 -15.19 10.01
C LEU A 114 11.28 -14.72 11.23
N GLY A 115 11.33 -13.39 11.42
CA GLY A 115 12.15 -12.75 12.44
C GLY A 115 11.87 -13.21 13.89
N LYS A 116 12.61 -12.62 14.83
CA LYS A 116 12.52 -13.00 16.26
C LYS A 116 11.70 -12.02 17.11
N GLY A 117 11.30 -10.88 16.54
CA GLY A 117 10.52 -9.85 17.25
C GLY A 117 9.07 -10.25 17.54
N PRO A 118 8.34 -9.47 18.36
CA PRO A 118 6.98 -9.80 18.80
C PRO A 118 6.01 -10.07 17.64
N ARG A 119 6.05 -9.26 16.57
CA ARG A 119 5.24 -9.48 15.36
C ARG A 119 5.52 -10.83 14.73
N ALA A 120 6.79 -11.20 14.58
CA ALA A 120 7.16 -12.46 13.96
C ALA A 120 6.81 -13.67 14.84
N LYS A 121 6.89 -13.55 16.18
CA LYS A 121 6.39 -14.57 17.10
C LYS A 121 4.87 -14.80 16.97
N ALA A 122 4.09 -13.72 16.90
CA ALA A 122 2.64 -13.80 16.68
C ALA A 122 2.31 -14.48 15.34
N ARG A 123 3.06 -14.13 14.28
CA ARG A 123 2.93 -14.74 12.95
C ARG A 123 3.24 -16.23 12.94
N LYS A 124 4.32 -16.66 13.61
CA LYS A 124 4.66 -18.09 13.76
C LYS A 124 3.53 -18.84 14.46
N LYS A 125 3.05 -18.30 15.58
CA LYS A 125 1.93 -18.89 16.34
C LYS A 125 0.65 -19.01 15.50
N ALA A 126 0.31 -17.99 14.73
CA ALA A 126 -0.88 -18.01 13.87
C ALA A 126 -0.79 -19.06 12.75
N LEU A 127 0.41 -19.43 12.31
CA LEU A 127 0.65 -20.43 11.26
C LEU A 127 0.71 -21.88 11.77
N GLU A 128 0.85 -22.09 13.09
CA GLU A 128 0.95 -23.45 13.68
C GLU A 128 -0.15 -24.43 13.19
N PRO A 129 -1.43 -24.01 13.02
CA PRO A 129 -2.47 -24.94 12.56
C PRO A 129 -2.41 -25.28 11.06
N PHE A 130 -1.72 -24.49 10.24
CA PHE A 130 -1.67 -24.64 8.77
C PHE A 130 -0.31 -24.15 8.21
N PRO A 131 0.81 -24.79 8.57
CA PRO A 131 2.15 -24.28 8.24
C PRO A 131 2.39 -24.12 6.73
N GLU A 132 1.81 -25.00 5.92
CA GLU A 132 1.94 -24.98 4.45
C GLU A 132 1.28 -23.75 3.80
N PHE A 133 0.36 -23.07 4.50
CA PHE A 133 -0.27 -21.84 4.00
C PHE A 133 0.76 -20.79 3.59
N LEU A 134 1.83 -20.62 4.37
CA LEU A 134 2.88 -19.64 4.07
C LEU A 134 3.65 -20.01 2.80
N PHE A 135 3.86 -21.30 2.55
CA PHE A 135 4.49 -21.77 1.32
C PHE A 135 3.60 -21.45 0.11
N TYR A 136 2.31 -21.81 0.16
CA TYR A 136 1.42 -21.52 -0.95
C TYR A 136 1.31 -20.02 -1.20
N THR A 137 1.13 -19.20 -0.16
CA THR A 137 0.87 -17.77 -0.33
C THR A 137 2.13 -16.93 -0.49
N ASP A 138 2.95 -16.83 0.57
CA ASP A 138 4.09 -15.92 0.58
C ASP A 138 5.26 -16.42 -0.27
N VAL A 139 5.35 -17.71 -0.58
CA VAL A 139 6.39 -18.23 -1.48
C VAL A 139 5.86 -18.38 -2.89
N LEU A 140 4.95 -19.31 -3.13
CA LEU A 140 4.54 -19.68 -4.48
C LEU A 140 3.70 -18.57 -5.13
N LEU A 141 2.68 -18.06 -4.44
CA LEU A 141 1.67 -17.16 -5.03
C LEU A 141 2.28 -15.80 -5.34
N ARG A 142 3.08 -15.28 -4.40
CA ARG A 142 3.81 -14.01 -4.55
C ARG A 142 4.69 -13.98 -5.80
N PHE A 143 5.43 -15.05 -6.08
CA PHE A 143 6.30 -15.06 -7.26
C PHE A 143 5.50 -15.21 -8.55
N SER A 144 4.47 -16.07 -8.57
CA SER A 144 3.61 -16.20 -9.75
C SER A 144 2.83 -14.92 -10.06
N SER A 145 2.28 -14.24 -9.05
CA SER A 145 1.55 -13.00 -9.26
C SER A 145 2.45 -11.89 -9.77
N ARG A 146 3.69 -11.79 -9.27
CA ARG A 146 4.67 -10.83 -9.79
C ARG A 146 5.03 -11.07 -11.25
N ILE A 147 5.24 -12.32 -11.66
CA ILE A 147 5.50 -12.63 -13.09
C ILE A 147 4.25 -12.27 -13.93
N ASP A 148 3.08 -12.59 -13.39
CA ASP A 148 1.80 -12.30 -14.04
C ASP A 148 1.52 -10.81 -14.23
N GLU A 149 1.87 -9.96 -13.26
CA GLU A 149 1.78 -8.49 -13.36
C GLU A 149 2.52 -7.91 -14.59
N PHE A 150 3.46 -8.65 -15.17
CA PHE A 150 4.20 -8.26 -16.37
C PHE A 150 3.63 -8.84 -17.68
N GLY A 151 2.46 -9.47 -17.64
CA GLY A 151 1.84 -10.14 -18.79
C GLY A 151 2.56 -11.44 -19.17
N LEU A 152 3.19 -12.10 -18.20
CA LEU A 152 4.04 -13.27 -18.41
C LEU A 152 3.55 -14.48 -17.62
N SER A 153 4.00 -15.66 -18.02
CA SER A 153 3.87 -16.92 -17.27
C SER A 153 5.25 -17.51 -17.01
N GLY A 154 5.46 -18.00 -15.79
CA GLY A 154 6.71 -18.64 -15.38
C GLY A 154 6.76 -20.14 -15.72
N PRO A 155 7.93 -20.79 -15.56
CA PRO A 155 8.09 -22.24 -15.72
C PRO A 155 7.11 -23.06 -14.88
N CYS A 156 6.73 -24.24 -15.38
CA CYS A 156 5.88 -25.20 -14.64
C CYS A 156 4.54 -24.60 -14.15
N ASN A 157 4.00 -23.59 -14.86
CA ASN A 157 2.80 -22.87 -14.46
C ASN A 157 1.59 -23.80 -14.23
N ASP A 158 1.36 -24.78 -15.10
CA ASP A 158 0.23 -25.71 -14.95
C ASP A 158 0.30 -26.55 -13.67
N LYS A 159 1.51 -26.95 -13.26
CA LYS A 159 1.75 -27.64 -11.99
C LYS A 159 1.45 -26.73 -10.81
N LEU A 160 1.93 -25.49 -10.87
CA LEU A 160 1.69 -24.47 -9.87
C LEU A 160 0.19 -24.18 -9.70
N ILE A 161 -0.55 -23.96 -10.79
CA ILE A 161 -2.00 -23.74 -10.75
C ILE A 161 -2.73 -24.97 -10.20
N SER A 162 -2.32 -26.18 -10.59
CA SER A 162 -2.90 -27.42 -10.09
C SER A 162 -2.67 -27.63 -8.60
N ALA A 163 -1.48 -27.28 -8.08
CA ALA A 163 -1.19 -27.34 -6.65
C ALA A 163 -2.01 -26.33 -5.85
N PHE A 164 -2.17 -25.12 -6.37
CA PHE A 164 -2.99 -24.09 -5.73
C PHE A 164 -4.45 -24.47 -5.62
N LYS A 165 -5.05 -25.02 -6.69
CA LYS A 165 -6.46 -25.44 -6.67
C LYS A 165 -6.75 -26.55 -5.67
N LYS A 166 -5.72 -27.27 -5.19
CA LYS A 166 -5.82 -28.29 -4.15
C LYS A 166 -5.56 -27.75 -2.75
N ALA A 167 -4.93 -26.58 -2.62
CA ALA A 167 -4.60 -25.98 -1.35
C ALA A 167 -5.83 -25.32 -0.72
N ASP A 168 -6.03 -25.53 0.58
CA ASP A 168 -7.03 -24.78 1.34
C ASP A 168 -6.49 -23.39 1.71
N LEU A 169 -6.76 -22.42 0.86
CA LEU A 169 -6.40 -21.02 1.11
C LEU A 169 -7.39 -20.34 2.07
N VAL A 170 -8.68 -20.74 2.05
CA VAL A 170 -9.75 -20.01 2.75
C VAL A 170 -9.55 -20.09 4.25
N THR A 171 -9.15 -21.24 4.79
CA THR A 171 -8.90 -21.40 6.23
C THR A 171 -7.85 -20.41 6.74
N GLY A 172 -6.70 -20.31 6.07
CA GLY A 172 -5.64 -19.38 6.49
C GLY A 172 -5.96 -17.90 6.19
N LEU A 173 -6.70 -17.62 5.11
CA LEU A 173 -7.13 -16.25 4.77
C LEU A 173 -8.12 -15.70 5.79
N THR A 174 -9.04 -16.52 6.28
CA THR A 174 -10.14 -16.09 7.15
C THR A 174 -9.87 -16.29 8.64
N ASP A 175 -8.74 -16.91 9.01
CA ASP A 175 -8.37 -17.11 10.41
C ASP A 175 -8.12 -15.78 11.15
N LYS A 176 -8.67 -15.68 12.36
CA LYS A 176 -8.60 -14.49 13.20
C LYS A 176 -7.18 -14.14 13.62
N ALA A 177 -6.35 -15.13 13.98
CA ALA A 177 -4.97 -14.89 14.40
C ALA A 177 -4.10 -14.46 13.22
N MET A 178 -4.38 -15.00 12.03
CA MET A 178 -3.76 -14.59 10.77
C MET A 178 -4.10 -13.15 10.42
N ILE A 179 -5.38 -12.77 10.43
CA ILE A 179 -5.82 -11.40 10.14
C ILE A 179 -5.15 -10.40 11.10
N LYS A 180 -5.10 -10.73 12.40
CA LYS A 180 -4.42 -9.89 13.41
C LYS A 180 -2.90 -9.75 13.20
N SER A 181 -2.28 -10.60 12.38
CA SER A 181 -0.82 -10.66 12.19
C SER A 181 -0.35 -10.28 10.77
N TRP A 182 -1.24 -10.39 9.78
CA TRP A 182 -0.94 -10.40 8.35
C TRP A 182 -1.98 -9.68 7.48
N ALA A 183 -2.81 -8.79 8.04
CA ALA A 183 -3.96 -8.20 7.34
C ALA A 183 -3.69 -7.72 5.89
N ALA A 184 -2.63 -6.92 5.67
CA ALA A 184 -2.26 -6.48 4.32
C ALA A 184 -1.87 -7.64 3.40
N GLN A 185 -1.08 -8.59 3.91
CA GLN A 185 -0.64 -9.74 3.12
C GLN A 185 -1.81 -10.62 2.69
N LEU A 186 -2.76 -10.88 3.59
CA LEU A 186 -3.88 -11.79 3.29
C LEU A 186 -4.80 -11.25 2.18
N ILE A 187 -5.11 -9.95 2.18
CA ILE A 187 -5.89 -9.38 1.08
C ILE A 187 -5.11 -9.39 -0.23
N ASN A 188 -3.78 -9.14 -0.21
CA ASN A 188 -2.95 -9.30 -1.39
C ASN A 188 -3.04 -10.74 -1.93
N TYR A 189 -2.98 -11.74 -1.05
CA TYR A 189 -3.10 -13.15 -1.44
C TYR A 189 -4.47 -13.46 -2.05
N ALA A 190 -5.57 -12.91 -1.51
CA ALA A 190 -6.90 -13.09 -2.09
C ALA A 190 -7.00 -12.50 -3.51
N TYR A 191 -6.48 -11.29 -3.74
CA TYR A 191 -6.43 -10.70 -5.07
C TYR A 191 -5.50 -11.44 -6.02
N TRP A 192 -4.32 -11.86 -5.57
CA TRP A 192 -3.39 -12.64 -6.39
C TRP A 192 -3.98 -13.99 -6.79
N ALA A 193 -4.68 -14.68 -5.87
CA ALA A 193 -5.36 -15.93 -6.19
C ALA A 193 -6.41 -15.74 -7.30
N LYS A 194 -7.15 -14.62 -7.27
CA LYS A 194 -8.07 -14.25 -8.34
C LYS A 194 -7.34 -13.93 -9.64
N GLN A 195 -6.31 -13.10 -9.57
CA GLN A 195 -5.49 -12.63 -10.69
C GLN A 195 -4.95 -13.80 -11.52
N ILE A 196 -4.43 -14.84 -10.87
CA ILE A 196 -3.85 -16.01 -11.57
C ILE A 196 -4.87 -17.15 -11.83
N GLY A 197 -6.16 -16.96 -11.52
CA GLY A 197 -7.21 -17.95 -11.79
C GLY A 197 -7.25 -19.17 -10.86
N VAL A 198 -6.77 -19.00 -9.63
CA VAL A 198 -6.80 -20.04 -8.57
C VAL A 198 -8.12 -20.04 -7.81
N GLY A 199 -8.69 -18.87 -7.54
CA GLY A 199 -9.96 -18.71 -6.83
C GLY A 199 -10.22 -17.25 -6.46
N ASP A 200 -11.51 -16.88 -6.36
CA ASP A 200 -11.90 -15.57 -5.83
C ASP A 200 -12.30 -15.75 -4.36
N HIS A 201 -11.48 -15.20 -3.46
CA HIS A 201 -11.67 -15.30 -2.00
C HIS A 201 -11.83 -13.91 -1.35
N ILE A 202 -12.07 -12.87 -2.17
CA ILE A 202 -12.04 -11.48 -1.70
C ILE A 202 -13.21 -11.21 -0.75
N GLN A 203 -14.40 -11.75 -1.03
CA GLN A 203 -15.58 -11.50 -0.19
C GLN A 203 -15.49 -12.24 1.15
N GLU A 204 -15.03 -13.49 1.14
CA GLU A 204 -14.78 -14.29 2.34
C GLU A 204 -13.76 -13.60 3.24
N TYR A 205 -12.65 -13.14 2.66
CA TYR A 205 -11.66 -12.36 3.39
C TYR A 205 -12.23 -11.05 3.92
N LYS A 206 -12.98 -10.29 3.11
CA LYS A 206 -13.60 -9.02 3.53
C LYS A 206 -14.51 -9.20 4.74
N GLN A 207 -15.36 -10.22 4.73
CA GLN A 207 -16.25 -10.53 5.86
C GLN A 207 -15.46 -10.89 7.11
N ALA A 208 -14.44 -11.75 6.99
CA ALA A 208 -13.57 -12.11 8.11
C ALA A 208 -12.81 -10.90 8.66
N PHE A 209 -12.25 -10.06 7.79
CA PHE A 209 -11.53 -8.84 8.16
C PHE A 209 -12.41 -7.87 8.95
N ILE A 210 -13.62 -7.60 8.46
CA ILE A 210 -14.60 -6.72 9.15
C ILE A 210 -15.01 -7.31 10.50
N SER A 211 -15.18 -8.63 10.59
CA SER A 211 -15.50 -9.33 11.85
C SER A 211 -14.36 -9.22 12.88
N VAL A 212 -13.11 -9.28 12.44
CA VAL A 212 -11.93 -9.13 13.32
C VAL A 212 -11.70 -7.67 13.73
N TYR A 213 -11.99 -6.71 12.84
CA TYR A 213 -11.77 -5.28 13.04
C TYR A 213 -13.05 -4.45 12.83
N PRO A 214 -14.11 -4.67 13.61
CA PRO A 214 -15.31 -3.84 13.52
C PRO A 214 -15.00 -2.42 13.99
N ASN A 215 -15.45 -1.40 13.23
CA ASN A 215 -15.17 0.01 13.52
C ASN A 215 -15.60 0.43 14.95
N SER A 216 -16.68 -0.16 15.47
CA SER A 216 -17.18 0.10 16.83
C SER A 216 -16.20 -0.28 17.95
N LYS A 217 -15.16 -1.07 17.65
CA LYS A 217 -14.14 -1.50 18.62
C LYS A 217 -12.79 -0.82 18.45
N ASP A 218 -12.69 0.21 17.60
CA ASP A 218 -11.41 0.84 17.33
C ASP A 218 -10.79 1.51 18.57
N SER A 219 -11.61 1.97 19.52
CA SER A 219 -11.12 2.50 20.80
C SER A 219 -10.40 1.47 21.67
N GLU A 220 -10.65 0.17 21.44
CA GLU A 220 -10.01 -0.93 22.16
C GLU A 220 -8.66 -1.33 21.54
N LEU A 221 -8.39 -0.92 20.29
CA LEU A 221 -7.18 -1.31 19.56
C LEU A 221 -5.96 -0.53 20.06
N ASP A 222 -4.90 -1.26 20.39
CA ASP A 222 -3.59 -0.65 20.58
C ASP A 222 -3.03 -0.09 19.26
N LYS A 223 -1.94 0.68 19.32
CA LYS A 223 -1.34 1.28 18.13
C LYS A 223 -0.92 0.24 17.08
N LYS A 224 -0.47 -0.95 17.50
CA LYS A 224 -0.01 -1.99 16.57
C LYS A 224 -1.18 -2.66 15.87
N GLU A 225 -2.24 -2.98 16.61
CA GLU A 225 -3.47 -3.55 16.07
C GLU A 225 -4.16 -2.56 15.15
N TYR A 226 -4.24 -1.28 15.54
CA TYR A 226 -4.80 -0.22 14.72
C TYR A 226 -4.01 -0.04 13.41
N ARG A 227 -2.68 -0.01 13.47
CA ARG A 227 -1.83 0.03 12.27
C ARG A 227 -2.04 -1.19 11.37
N ASN A 228 -2.15 -2.39 11.94
CA ASN A 228 -2.41 -3.61 11.16
C ASN A 228 -3.78 -3.54 10.45
N LYS A 229 -4.82 -3.01 11.11
CA LYS A 229 -6.11 -2.73 10.47
C LYS A 229 -5.95 -1.75 9.30
N LEU A 230 -5.28 -0.62 9.51
CA LEU A 230 -5.07 0.39 8.47
C LEU A 230 -4.33 -0.17 7.25
N TYR A 231 -3.25 -0.93 7.46
CA TYR A 231 -2.57 -1.65 6.38
C TYR A 231 -3.50 -2.62 5.65
N GLY A 232 -4.37 -3.34 6.35
CA GLY A 232 -5.37 -4.20 5.72
C GLY A 232 -6.29 -3.40 4.79
N LEU A 233 -6.80 -2.27 5.28
CA LEU A 233 -7.71 -1.38 4.56
C LEU A 233 -7.06 -0.78 3.29
N THR A 234 -5.83 -0.25 3.38
CA THR A 234 -5.13 0.32 2.23
C THR A 234 -4.89 -0.74 1.15
N HIS A 235 -4.55 -1.96 1.56
CA HIS A 235 -4.26 -3.05 0.64
C HIS A 235 -5.48 -3.64 -0.08
N PHE A 236 -6.72 -3.44 0.41
CA PHE A 236 -7.90 -3.71 -0.42
C PHE A 236 -7.89 -2.87 -1.69
N ILE A 237 -7.60 -1.57 -1.56
CA ILE A 237 -7.59 -0.64 -2.69
C ILE A 237 -6.36 -0.87 -3.58
N PHE A 238 -5.18 -1.07 -2.98
CA PHE A 238 -3.95 -1.27 -3.75
C PHE A 238 -4.00 -2.55 -4.58
N ALA A 239 -4.43 -3.66 -3.98
CA ALA A 239 -4.55 -4.91 -4.70
C ALA A 239 -5.66 -4.86 -5.77
N ALA A 240 -6.77 -4.16 -5.49
CA ALA A 240 -7.81 -3.90 -6.49
C ALA A 240 -7.34 -3.05 -7.67
N SER A 241 -6.39 -2.13 -7.46
CA SER A 241 -5.76 -1.33 -8.52
C SER A 241 -4.68 -2.09 -9.33
N GLU A 242 -4.50 -3.39 -9.06
CA GLU A 242 -3.39 -4.20 -9.54
C GLU A 242 -2.03 -3.54 -9.26
N TYR A 243 -1.92 -2.93 -8.07
CA TYR A 243 -0.79 -2.12 -7.62
C TYR A 243 -0.49 -0.94 -8.56
N TYR A 244 -1.44 0.00 -8.64
CA TYR A 244 -1.33 1.29 -9.34
C TYR A 244 -1.31 1.18 -10.88
N GLN A 245 -1.91 0.14 -11.44
CA GLN A 245 -2.06 0.01 -12.89
C GLN A 245 -3.33 0.69 -13.42
N HIS A 246 -4.34 0.87 -12.55
CA HIS A 246 -5.57 1.56 -12.88
C HIS A 246 -6.24 2.14 -11.63
N ASN A 247 -7.20 3.03 -11.83
CA ASN A 247 -8.05 3.57 -10.76
C ASN A 247 -9.03 2.50 -10.25
N VAL A 248 -9.56 2.72 -9.05
CA VAL A 248 -10.63 1.91 -8.44
C VAL A 248 -11.95 2.69 -8.42
N ASP A 249 -13.09 1.99 -8.36
CA ASP A 249 -14.38 2.64 -8.17
C ASP A 249 -14.51 3.13 -6.72
N ALA A 250 -14.63 4.45 -6.54
CA ALA A 250 -14.84 5.07 -5.23
C ALA A 250 -16.08 4.52 -4.50
N LYS A 251 -17.12 4.11 -5.23
CA LYS A 251 -18.35 3.55 -4.62
C LYS A 251 -18.12 2.16 -4.03
N GLU A 252 -17.33 1.32 -4.72
CA GLU A 252 -16.98 -0.02 -4.22
C GLU A 252 -16.19 0.06 -2.90
N PHE A 253 -15.30 1.05 -2.82
CA PHE A 253 -14.40 1.25 -1.67
C PHE A 253 -14.86 2.34 -0.69
N ALA A 254 -16.09 2.85 -0.82
CA ALA A 254 -16.63 3.91 0.04
C ALA A 254 -16.50 3.56 1.54
N TRP A 255 -16.78 2.30 1.91
CA TRP A 255 -16.65 1.83 3.29
C TRP A 255 -15.23 1.96 3.89
N ILE A 256 -14.19 2.01 3.05
CA ILE A 256 -12.80 2.27 3.44
C ILE A 256 -12.51 3.77 3.41
N LEU A 257 -12.91 4.46 2.34
CA LEU A 257 -12.65 5.88 2.14
C LEU A 257 -13.36 6.74 3.21
N ASP A 258 -14.64 6.47 3.48
CA ASP A 258 -15.42 7.10 4.54
C ASP A 258 -14.80 6.84 5.92
N TYR A 259 -14.29 5.62 6.12
CA TYR A 259 -13.59 5.27 7.35
C TYR A 259 -12.30 6.09 7.52
N PHE A 260 -11.49 6.23 6.47
CA PHE A 260 -10.28 7.04 6.50
C PHE A 260 -10.58 8.51 6.75
N GLU A 261 -11.61 9.06 6.10
CA GLU A 261 -12.05 10.44 6.33
C GLU A 261 -12.47 10.65 7.78
N ALA A 262 -13.38 9.83 8.29
CA ALA A 262 -13.91 9.95 9.65
C ALA A 262 -12.84 9.79 10.74
N ASN A 263 -11.73 9.09 10.44
CA ASN A 263 -10.68 8.79 11.41
C ASN A 263 -9.34 9.48 11.11
N ILE A 264 -9.31 10.43 10.18
CA ILE A 264 -8.05 10.98 9.65
C ILE A 264 -7.15 11.54 10.75
N ASP A 265 -7.70 12.22 11.76
CA ASP A 265 -6.90 12.82 12.82
C ASP A 265 -6.21 11.75 13.70
N ARG A 266 -6.88 10.62 13.98
CA ARG A 266 -6.24 9.49 14.68
C ARG A 266 -5.23 8.79 13.78
N ILE A 267 -5.53 8.63 12.49
CA ILE A 267 -4.61 8.04 11.51
C ILE A 267 -3.29 8.82 11.51
N LEU A 268 -3.33 10.14 11.36
CA LEU A 268 -2.11 10.98 11.35
C LEU A 268 -1.33 10.91 12.66
N LYS A 269 -2.02 10.73 13.79
CA LYS A 269 -1.40 10.64 15.11
C LYS A 269 -0.72 9.29 15.38
N ASP A 270 -1.39 8.19 15.02
CA ASP A 270 -1.03 6.87 15.49
C ASP A 270 -0.41 5.98 14.42
N ALA A 271 -0.62 6.26 13.13
CA ALA A 271 -0.03 5.46 12.04
C ALA A 271 1.45 5.81 11.79
N THR A 272 2.11 5.00 10.97
CA THR A 272 3.46 5.28 10.45
C THR A 272 3.36 6.03 9.13
N ASP A 273 4.42 6.74 8.74
CA ASP A 273 4.39 7.61 7.55
C ASP A 273 4.07 6.86 6.25
N ASP A 274 4.48 5.59 6.14
CA ASP A 274 4.07 4.76 5.00
C ASP A 274 2.56 4.53 4.97
N ILE A 275 1.94 4.09 6.07
CA ILE A 275 0.47 3.94 6.15
C ILE A 275 -0.24 5.27 5.84
N ILE A 276 0.28 6.39 6.36
CA ILE A 276 -0.29 7.72 6.10
C ILE A 276 -0.22 8.06 4.60
N ALA A 277 0.89 7.76 3.95
CA ALA A 277 1.01 7.90 2.50
C ALA A 277 0.04 6.98 1.76
N GLU A 278 -0.12 5.73 2.20
CA GLU A 278 -1.05 4.79 1.59
C GLU A 278 -2.51 5.22 1.68
N VAL A 279 -2.90 5.82 2.81
CA VAL A 279 -4.23 6.41 2.99
C VAL A 279 -4.46 7.52 1.97
N GLY A 280 -3.52 8.45 1.78
CA GLY A 280 -3.66 9.49 0.76
C GLY A 280 -3.69 8.94 -0.67
N ILE A 281 -2.83 7.96 -0.99
CA ILE A 281 -2.82 7.27 -2.28
C ILE A 281 -4.14 6.54 -2.55
N SER A 282 -4.79 6.02 -1.52
CA SER A 282 -6.10 5.36 -1.66
C SER A 282 -7.17 6.31 -2.24
N PHE A 283 -7.15 7.60 -1.85
CA PHE A 283 -8.03 8.61 -2.44
C PHE A 283 -7.63 8.96 -3.87
N HIS A 284 -6.33 9.06 -4.16
CA HIS A 284 -5.85 9.26 -5.52
C HIS A 284 -6.31 8.15 -6.47
N LEU A 285 -6.16 6.88 -6.07
CA LEU A 285 -6.62 5.72 -6.83
C LEU A 285 -8.14 5.71 -7.05
N ALA A 286 -8.91 6.27 -6.12
CA ALA A 286 -10.35 6.41 -6.24
C ALA A 286 -10.79 7.62 -7.09
N GLY A 287 -9.86 8.36 -7.70
CA GLY A 287 -10.16 9.57 -8.47
C GLY A 287 -10.51 10.79 -7.61
N LEU A 288 -10.17 10.76 -6.31
CA LEU A 288 -10.50 11.78 -5.32
C LEU A 288 -9.26 12.60 -4.91
N SER A 289 -8.40 12.94 -5.86
CA SER A 289 -7.12 13.64 -5.61
C SER A 289 -7.25 15.00 -4.90
N ASN A 290 -8.41 15.66 -5.01
CA ASN A 290 -8.69 16.94 -4.35
C ASN A 290 -9.37 16.79 -2.98
N HIS A 291 -9.52 15.56 -2.48
CA HIS A 291 -10.16 15.32 -1.19
C HIS A 291 -9.32 15.87 -0.02
N PRO A 292 -9.92 16.45 1.04
CA PRO A 292 -9.16 17.01 2.17
C PRO A 292 -8.18 16.05 2.84
N VAL A 293 -8.48 14.75 2.84
CA VAL A 293 -7.57 13.71 3.34
C VAL A 293 -6.23 13.70 2.59
N VAL A 294 -6.24 13.93 1.26
CA VAL A 294 -5.02 14.00 0.46
C VAL A 294 -4.16 15.18 0.93
N GLY A 295 -4.75 16.36 1.11
CA GLY A 295 -4.03 17.54 1.63
C GLY A 295 -3.43 17.29 3.03
N LYS A 296 -4.21 16.70 3.94
CA LYS A 296 -3.75 16.36 5.30
C LYS A 296 -2.57 15.36 5.30
N THR A 297 -2.66 14.31 4.49
CA THR A 297 -1.61 13.29 4.40
C THR A 297 -0.35 13.84 3.71
N GLN A 298 -0.48 14.63 2.64
CA GLN A 298 0.64 15.34 2.01
C GLN A 298 1.35 16.27 3.00
N ALA A 299 0.60 17.03 3.80
CA ALA A 299 1.17 17.91 4.82
C ALA A 299 1.98 17.16 5.87
N HIS A 300 1.49 16.01 6.32
CA HIS A 300 2.22 15.14 7.24
C HIS A 300 3.52 14.63 6.61
N ILE A 301 3.47 14.13 5.38
CA ILE A 301 4.63 13.57 4.68
C ILE A 301 5.71 14.62 4.42
N VAL A 302 5.34 15.83 3.99
CA VAL A 302 6.30 16.92 3.81
C VAL A 302 6.99 17.29 5.13
N LYS A 303 6.26 17.28 6.24
CA LYS A 303 6.82 17.53 7.57
C LYS A 303 7.75 16.41 8.05
N ALA A 304 7.54 15.17 7.62
CA ALA A 304 8.34 14.01 8.02
C ALA A 304 9.67 13.89 7.25
N PHE A 305 9.86 14.67 6.19
CA PHE A 305 11.08 14.66 5.38
C PHE A 305 12.27 15.30 6.13
N ASP A 306 13.42 14.61 6.13
CA ASP A 306 14.67 15.13 6.66
C ASP A 306 15.54 15.65 5.50
N GLU A 307 15.73 16.97 5.45
CA GLU A 307 16.51 17.64 4.41
C GLU A 307 18.01 17.28 4.44
N LYS A 308 18.57 16.84 5.56
CA LYS A 308 20.01 16.50 5.63
C LYS A 308 20.31 15.19 4.95
N ILE A 309 19.43 14.20 5.15
CA ILE A 309 19.57 12.88 4.55
C ILE A 309 18.72 12.73 3.28
N GLN A 310 17.93 13.74 2.92
CA GLN A 310 17.04 13.75 1.76
C GLN A 310 16.11 12.53 1.73
N TYR A 311 15.52 12.22 2.89
CA TYR A 311 14.78 10.97 3.11
C TYR A 311 13.83 11.06 4.30
N ILE A 312 12.79 10.23 4.31
CA ILE A 312 11.94 10.03 5.50
C ILE A 312 12.52 8.85 6.30
N PRO A 313 13.06 9.07 7.53
CA PRO A 313 13.70 8.04 8.35
C PRO A 313 12.71 7.10 9.03
N SER A 314 13.11 5.88 9.42
CA SER A 314 12.21 4.95 10.14
C SER A 314 11.63 5.58 11.42
N PRO A 315 10.51 5.09 11.98
CA PRO A 315 10.05 5.57 13.30
C PRO A 315 11.11 5.43 14.42
N MET A 316 12.11 4.56 14.22
CA MET A 316 13.26 4.40 15.13
C MET A 316 14.51 5.16 14.64
N GLY A 317 14.40 6.07 13.68
CA GLY A 317 15.50 6.88 13.13
C GLY A 317 16.44 6.16 12.18
N ASN A 318 16.29 4.85 11.95
CA ASN A 318 17.15 4.09 11.03
C ASN A 318 17.14 4.67 9.59
N PRO A 319 18.29 5.09 9.03
CA PRO A 319 18.42 5.62 7.68
C PRO A 319 18.66 4.55 6.60
N ALA A 320 18.61 3.26 6.94
CA ALA A 320 18.88 2.18 5.99
C ALA A 320 17.94 2.23 4.78
N LEU A 321 18.50 2.61 3.62
CA LEU A 321 17.75 2.87 2.38
C LEU A 321 16.91 1.67 1.93
N ALA A 322 17.44 0.46 2.01
CA ALA A 322 16.72 -0.75 1.62
C ALA A 322 15.46 -1.00 2.48
N LEU A 323 15.48 -0.61 3.76
CA LEU A 323 14.32 -0.75 4.65
C LEU A 323 13.33 0.41 4.50
N GLY A 324 13.79 1.56 4.00
CA GLY A 324 12.98 2.76 3.84
C GLY A 324 12.37 2.97 2.45
N GLU A 325 12.79 2.20 1.43
CA GLU A 325 12.35 2.40 0.03
C GLU A 325 10.83 2.49 -0.07
N HIS A 326 10.13 1.52 0.51
CA HIS A 326 8.69 1.43 0.39
C HIS A 326 7.99 2.70 0.84
N ARG A 327 8.33 3.20 2.03
CA ARG A 327 7.77 4.45 2.54
C ARG A 327 8.09 5.64 1.64
N ASN A 328 9.33 5.74 1.20
CA ASN A 328 9.81 6.92 0.51
C ASN A 328 9.28 6.97 -0.93
N VAL A 329 9.11 5.83 -1.59
CA VAL A 329 8.43 5.78 -2.89
C VAL A 329 6.94 6.07 -2.74
N LEU A 330 6.27 5.57 -1.70
CA LEU A 330 4.89 5.97 -1.42
C LEU A 330 4.77 7.48 -1.17
N ALA A 331 5.71 8.08 -0.44
CA ALA A 331 5.76 9.53 -0.27
C ALA A 331 5.90 10.26 -1.61
N MET A 332 6.81 9.82 -2.49
CA MET A 332 6.93 10.37 -3.84
C MET A 332 5.61 10.27 -4.62
N MET A 333 4.97 9.10 -4.58
CA MET A 333 3.70 8.84 -5.27
C MET A 333 2.58 9.76 -4.77
N LEU A 334 2.44 9.93 -3.46
CA LEU A 334 1.46 10.81 -2.84
C LEU A 334 1.68 12.29 -3.23
N LEU A 335 2.94 12.73 -3.25
CA LEU A 335 3.28 14.14 -3.46
C LEU A 335 3.21 14.54 -4.94
N LYS A 336 3.39 13.57 -5.85
CA LYS A 336 3.38 13.78 -7.30
C LYS A 336 2.59 12.69 -8.00
N TRP A 337 1.28 12.65 -7.74
CA TRP A 337 0.35 11.75 -8.40
C TRP A 337 0.15 12.16 -9.87
N PRO A 338 0.21 11.24 -10.84
CA PRO A 338 0.07 11.57 -12.25
C PRO A 338 -1.41 11.73 -12.65
N GLU A 339 -1.63 12.35 -13.80
CA GLU A 339 -2.95 12.39 -14.43
C GLU A 339 -3.38 10.98 -14.90
N ASN A 340 -2.44 10.18 -15.38
CA ASN A 340 -2.68 8.84 -15.92
C ASN A 340 -1.75 7.81 -15.25
N LEU A 341 -2.31 6.67 -14.87
CA LEU A 341 -1.56 5.48 -14.47
C LEU A 341 -1.19 4.65 -15.70
N HIS A 342 -0.06 3.96 -15.62
CA HIS A 342 0.46 3.14 -16.70
C HIS A 342 0.45 1.65 -16.29
N LYS A 343 -0.10 0.79 -17.14
CA LYS A 343 -0.09 -0.66 -16.94
C LYS A 343 1.28 -1.25 -17.24
N GLY A 344 1.59 -2.41 -16.65
CA GLY A 344 2.86 -3.11 -16.84
C GLY A 344 3.92 -2.74 -15.77
N PRO A 345 5.23 -2.72 -16.13
CA PRO A 345 5.80 -2.76 -17.48
C PRO A 345 5.67 -4.12 -18.18
N TYR A 346 5.15 -4.11 -19.41
CA TYR A 346 5.09 -5.29 -20.26
C TYR A 346 6.39 -5.45 -21.04
N PHE A 347 7.37 -6.12 -20.43
CA PHE A 347 8.74 -6.19 -20.95
C PHE A 347 8.86 -6.74 -22.38
N HIS A 348 7.91 -7.56 -22.82
CA HIS A 348 7.89 -8.11 -24.17
C HIS A 348 7.51 -7.09 -25.25
N GLU A 349 6.88 -5.97 -24.87
CA GLU A 349 6.47 -4.89 -25.78
C GLU A 349 7.52 -3.78 -25.89
N LEU A 350 8.37 -3.63 -24.86
CA LEU A 350 9.29 -2.51 -24.72
C LEU A 350 10.63 -2.74 -25.43
N LYS A 351 11.12 -1.74 -26.16
CA LYS A 351 12.39 -1.84 -26.89
C LYS A 351 13.58 -2.10 -25.97
N ALA A 352 13.58 -1.48 -24.78
CA ALA A 352 14.66 -1.57 -23.81
C ALA A 352 14.85 -2.99 -23.24
N THR A 353 13.78 -3.80 -23.14
CA THR A 353 13.80 -5.05 -22.37
C THR A 353 13.43 -6.30 -23.15
N LYS A 354 12.71 -6.19 -24.28
CA LYS A 354 12.23 -7.37 -25.04
C LYS A 354 13.30 -8.38 -25.46
N LYS A 355 14.54 -7.93 -25.65
CA LYS A 355 15.68 -8.82 -26.01
C LYS A 355 16.34 -9.50 -24.81
N TYR A 356 16.02 -9.04 -23.60
CA TYR A 356 16.64 -9.44 -22.33
C TYR A 356 15.65 -10.17 -21.42
N LEU A 357 14.60 -10.77 -21.98
CA LEU A 357 13.68 -11.59 -21.21
C LEU A 357 14.37 -12.87 -20.73
N PRO A 358 14.07 -13.35 -19.49
CA PRO A 358 14.48 -14.68 -19.06
C PRO A 358 14.03 -15.75 -20.07
N LYS A 359 14.85 -16.79 -20.28
CA LYS A 359 14.57 -17.78 -21.34
C LYS A 359 13.41 -18.73 -21.02
N GLN A 360 13.06 -18.87 -19.76
CA GLN A 360 12.07 -19.86 -19.31
C GLN A 360 10.67 -19.28 -19.11
N ILE A 361 10.48 -17.96 -19.29
CA ILE A 361 9.15 -17.34 -19.24
C ILE A 361 8.46 -17.40 -20.60
N SER A 362 7.14 -17.28 -20.59
CA SER A 362 6.31 -17.16 -21.80
C SER A 362 5.39 -15.95 -21.71
N VAL A 363 5.08 -15.32 -22.83
CA VAL A 363 4.06 -14.26 -22.90
C VAL A 363 2.68 -14.90 -22.72
N LYS A 364 1.84 -14.30 -21.87
CA LYS A 364 0.45 -14.75 -21.73
C LYS A 364 -0.32 -14.51 -23.02
N LYS A 365 -1.08 -15.51 -23.46
CA LYS A 365 -1.93 -15.44 -24.64
C LYS A 365 -3.27 -14.78 -24.32
#